data_AF-A0A5R8Y5W2-F1
#
_entry.id   AF-A0A5R8Y5W2-F1
#
_cell.length_a   1.000
_cell.length_b   1.000
_cell.length_c   1.000
_cell.angle_alpha   90.00
_cell.angle_beta   90.00
_cell.angle_gamma   90.00
#
_symmetry.space_group_name_H-M   'P 1'
#
loop_
_entity.id
_entity.type
_entity.pdbx_description
1 polymer ?
#
loop_
_entity_poly.entity_id
_entity_poly.type
_entity_poly.pdbx_seq_one_letter_code
_entity_poly.pdbx_strand_id
1 'polypeptide(L)'
;MNRKYEETFFSDGGVVPSETKNDGSKNDFYKIPDWVEDVDDLHEYLQLDGYEFNILKSLWSRLGNRHGATNPIREAKKCLHYAEKRLKRVQK
;
A
#
# COMPACT_ATOMS: atom_id res chain seq x y z
N MET A 1 -34.14 -5.63 -24.75
CA MET A 1 -33.25 -6.70 -25.25
C MET A 1 -32.45 -7.21 -24.04
N ASN A 2 -33.05 -8.12 -23.28
CA ASN A 2 -32.49 -8.66 -22.03
C ASN A 2 -31.80 -9.99 -22.35
N ARG A 3 -30.47 -10.05 -22.32
CA ARG A 3 -29.76 -11.33 -22.24
C ARG A 3 -29.42 -11.58 -20.77
N LYS A 4 -30.26 -12.44 -20.16
CA LYS A 4 -29.90 -13.21 -18.98
C LYS A 4 -28.67 -14.03 -19.34
N TYR A 5 -27.58 -13.89 -18.59
CA TYR A 5 -26.48 -14.84 -18.67
C TYR A 5 -26.73 -15.93 -17.64
N GLU A 6 -26.66 -17.15 -18.16
CA GLU A 6 -27.13 -18.40 -17.58
C GLU A 6 -26.26 -18.86 -16.42
N GLU A 7 -26.92 -19.40 -15.39
CA GLU A 7 -26.30 -20.11 -14.28
C GLU A 7 -25.66 -21.40 -14.80
N THR A 8 -24.33 -21.45 -14.87
CA THR A 8 -23.60 -22.71 -15.06
C THR A 8 -23.46 -23.42 -13.72
N PHE A 9 -24.40 -24.34 -13.47
CA PHE A 9 -24.28 -25.37 -12.44
C PHE A 9 -23.13 -26.31 -12.80
N PHE A 10 -22.00 -26.20 -12.10
CA PHE A 10 -21.00 -27.26 -12.08
C PHE A 10 -21.33 -28.22 -10.94
N SER A 11 -21.96 -29.33 -11.30
CA SER A 11 -22.13 -30.50 -10.46
C SER A 11 -20.78 -31.20 -10.28
N ASP A 12 -20.05 -30.80 -9.25
CA ASP A 12 -19.15 -31.70 -8.52
C ASP A 12 -18.78 -31.01 -7.20
N GLY A 13 -18.97 -31.72 -6.09
CA GLY A 13 -18.83 -31.23 -4.72
C GLY A 13 -17.41 -30.90 -4.29
N GLY A 14 -16.66 -30.15 -5.09
CA GLY A 14 -15.42 -29.51 -4.67
C GLY A 14 -15.74 -28.20 -3.99
N VAL A 15 -15.41 -28.08 -2.71
CA VAL A 15 -15.34 -26.79 -2.02
C VAL A 15 -14.29 -25.96 -2.76
N VAL A 16 -14.72 -25.09 -3.67
CA VAL A 16 -13.85 -24.06 -4.24
C VAL A 16 -13.43 -23.20 -3.05
N PRO A 17 -12.12 -23.05 -2.74
CA PRO A 17 -11.71 -22.09 -1.73
C PRO A 17 -12.33 -20.76 -2.16
N SER A 18 -13.16 -20.16 -1.31
CA SER A 18 -13.68 -18.83 -1.59
C SER A 18 -12.46 -17.99 -1.94
N GLU A 19 -12.36 -17.53 -3.18
CA GLU A 19 -11.24 -16.69 -3.59
C GLU A 19 -11.20 -15.55 -2.59
N THR A 20 -10.24 -15.61 -1.67
CA THR A 20 -10.03 -14.57 -0.67
C THR A 20 -9.68 -13.36 -1.50
N LYS A 21 -10.67 -12.53 -1.82
CA LYS A 21 -10.46 -11.26 -2.51
C LYS A 21 -9.49 -10.47 -1.66
N ASN A 22 -8.22 -10.52 -2.03
CA ASN A 22 -7.15 -9.75 -1.42
C ASN A 22 -7.10 -8.40 -2.13
N ASP A 23 -8.23 -7.70 -2.10
CA ASP A 23 -8.44 -6.39 -2.72
C ASP A 23 -8.18 -5.24 -1.74
N GLY A 24 -7.67 -5.56 -0.55
CA GLY A 24 -7.40 -4.59 0.51
C GLY A 24 -8.66 -4.03 1.19
N SER A 25 -9.87 -4.42 0.78
CA SER A 25 -11.13 -3.93 1.37
C SER A 25 -11.34 -4.33 2.83
N LYS A 26 -10.64 -5.39 3.28
CA LYS A 26 -10.61 -5.84 4.68
C LYS A 26 -9.57 -5.11 5.54
N ASN A 27 -8.64 -4.39 4.93
CA ASN A 27 -7.62 -3.67 5.66
C ASN A 27 -8.12 -2.26 5.97
N ASP A 28 -8.07 -1.90 7.24
CA ASP A 28 -8.48 -0.60 7.79
C ASP A 28 -7.51 0.54 7.40
N PHE A 29 -6.84 0.46 6.23
CA PHE A 29 -5.85 1.43 5.76
C PHE A 29 -6.34 2.89 5.72
N TYR A 30 -7.66 3.09 5.59
CA TYR A 30 -8.28 4.42 5.59
C TYR A 30 -8.83 4.85 6.96
N LYS A 31 -8.76 3.99 7.99
CA LYS A 31 -9.11 4.35 9.37
C LYS A 31 -7.85 4.82 10.10
N ILE A 32 -7.39 6.01 9.72
CA ILE A 32 -6.29 6.67 10.42
C ILE A 32 -6.88 7.28 11.72
N PRO A 33 -6.30 7.01 12.90
CA PRO A 33 -6.75 7.59 14.15
C PRO A 33 -6.64 9.12 14.16
N ASP A 34 -7.53 9.79 14.89
CA ASP A 34 -7.58 11.26 14.94
C ASP A 34 -6.32 11.92 15.53
N TRP A 35 -5.50 11.18 16.29
CA TRP A 35 -4.24 11.68 16.85
C TRP A 35 -3.11 11.78 15.82
N VAL A 36 -3.27 11.17 14.64
CA VAL A 36 -2.24 11.18 13.60
C VAL A 36 -2.33 12.50 12.84
N GLU A 37 -1.40 13.41 13.12
CA GLU A 37 -1.40 14.76 12.54
C GLU A 37 -0.35 14.90 11.43
N ASP A 38 0.75 14.15 11.51
CA ASP A 38 1.82 14.23 10.53
C ASP A 38 2.40 12.87 10.07
N VAL A 39 3.50 12.93 9.30
CA VAL A 39 4.16 11.75 8.73
C VAL A 39 4.86 10.90 9.78
N ASP A 40 5.31 11.53 10.86
CA ASP A 40 6.01 10.86 11.95
C ASP A 40 4.99 10.09 12.80
N ASP A 41 3.83 10.69 13.08
CA ASP A 41 2.69 10.01 13.71
C ASP A 41 2.16 8.86 12.84
N LEU A 42 2.04 9.09 11.53
CA LEU A 42 1.60 8.05 10.59
C LEU A 42 2.59 6.88 10.53
N HIS A 43 3.89 7.17 10.62
CA HIS A 43 4.94 6.17 10.71
C HIS A 43 4.81 5.34 11.99
N GLU A 44 4.53 5.98 13.13
CA GLU A 44 4.31 5.30 14.41
C GLU A 44 3.07 4.40 14.34
N TYR A 45 1.95 4.93 13.83
CA TYR A 45 0.71 4.17 13.69
C TYR A 45 0.86 2.93 12.79
N LEU A 46 1.52 3.10 11.64
CA LEU A 46 1.74 2.03 10.68
C LEU A 46 2.89 1.08 11.08
N GLN A 47 3.60 1.36 12.18
CA GLN A 47 4.74 0.58 12.68
C GLN A 47 5.80 0.30 11.61
N LEU A 48 6.07 1.32 10.78
CA LEU A 48 6.97 1.18 9.64
C LEU A 48 8.42 1.01 10.08
N ASP A 49 9.17 0.19 9.35
CA ASP A 49 10.62 0.13 9.51
C ASP A 49 11.30 1.40 8.96
N GLY A 50 12.56 1.62 9.33
CA GLY A 50 13.29 2.82 8.90
C GLY A 50 13.45 2.96 7.38
N TYR A 51 13.34 1.88 6.60
CA TYR A 51 13.37 1.96 5.13
C TYR A 51 11.99 2.37 4.59
N GLU A 52 10.93 1.75 5.08
CA GLU A 52 9.53 2.13 4.78
C GLU A 52 9.25 3.57 5.10
N PHE A 53 9.70 4.06 6.25
CA PHE A 53 9.54 5.44 6.66
C PHE A 53 10.16 6.43 5.68
N ASN A 54 11.36 6.13 5.18
CA ASN A 54 12.04 7.00 4.22
C ASN A 54 11.36 6.99 2.84
N ILE A 55 10.76 5.86 2.46
CA ILE A 55 9.89 5.79 1.27
C ILE A 55 8.65 6.66 1.50
N LEU A 56 7.97 6.53 2.65
CA LEU A 56 6.79 7.31 3.01
C LEU A 56 7.06 8.82 2.95
N LYS A 57 8.16 9.29 3.56
CA LYS A 57 8.57 10.70 3.50
C LYS A 57 8.79 11.20 2.07
N SER A 58 9.42 10.38 1.22
CA SER A 58 9.66 10.73 -0.18
C SER A 58 8.34 10.87 -0.95
N LEU A 59 7.36 10.02 -0.68
CA LEU A 59 6.01 10.10 -1.27
C LEU A 59 5.20 11.29 -0.70
N TRP A 60 5.27 11.53 0.61
CA TRP A 60 4.56 12.63 1.26
C TRP A 60 5.03 14.00 0.79
N SER A 61 6.33 14.14 0.51
CA SER A 61 6.91 15.36 -0.06
C SER A 61 6.30 15.76 -1.41
N ARG A 62 5.63 14.82 -2.10
CA ARG A 62 4.91 15.03 -3.36
C ARG A 62 3.47 15.53 -3.17
N LEU A 63 2.87 15.30 -2.00
CA LEU A 63 1.47 15.64 -1.69
C LEU A 63 1.31 17.03 -1.05
N GLY A 64 2.37 17.54 -0.40
CA GLY A 64 2.39 18.88 0.16
C GLY A 64 3.27 19.85 -0.63
N ASN A 65 2.88 21.13 -0.64
CA ASN A 65 3.68 22.28 -1.11
C ASN A 65 4.95 22.51 -0.25
N ARG A 66 5.50 21.46 0.39
CA ARG A 66 6.44 21.59 1.50
C ARG A 66 7.78 22.16 1.03
N HIS A 67 8.18 21.97 -0.23
CA HIS A 67 9.37 22.62 -0.79
C HIS A 67 9.23 22.90 -2.29
N GLY A 68 9.31 24.18 -2.70
CA GLY A 68 9.40 24.60 -4.11
C GLY A 68 10.66 24.11 -4.86
N ALA A 69 11.43 23.19 -4.28
CA ALA A 69 12.69 22.64 -4.78
C ALA A 69 12.73 21.09 -4.76
N THR A 70 11.58 20.41 -4.59
CA THR A 70 11.54 18.95 -4.63
C THR A 70 11.80 18.45 -6.05
N ASN A 71 12.93 17.78 -6.28
CA ASN A 71 13.27 17.15 -7.56
C ASN A 71 12.63 15.75 -7.63
N PRO A 72 11.63 15.53 -8.51
CA PRO A 72 10.90 14.25 -8.54
C PRO A 72 11.78 13.04 -8.86
N ILE A 73 12.82 13.23 -9.68
CA ILE A 73 13.76 12.17 -10.04
C ILE A 73 14.60 11.77 -8.82
N ARG A 74 15.03 12.74 -8.02
CA ARG A 74 15.80 12.45 -6.79
C ARG A 74 14.95 11.67 -5.78
N GLU A 75 13.69 12.06 -5.59
CA GLU A 75 12.80 11.37 -4.67
C GLU A 75 12.43 9.96 -5.17
N ALA A 76 12.18 9.79 -6.47
CA ALA A 76 11.99 8.46 -7.05
C ALA A 76 13.21 7.54 -6.87
N LYS A 77 14.43 8.08 -7.05
CA LYS A 77 15.68 7.34 -6.81
C LYS A 77 15.85 6.95 -5.35
N LYS A 78 15.47 7.81 -4.40
CA LYS A 78 15.48 7.47 -2.97
C LYS A 78 14.52 6.32 -2.67
N CYS A 79 13.29 6.37 -3.21
CA CYS A 79 12.33 5.29 -3.04
C CYS A 79 12.91 3.94 -3.50
N LEU A 80 13.50 3.91 -4.71
CA LEU A 80 14.14 2.71 -5.25
C LEU A 80 15.26 2.20 -4.33
N HIS A 81 16.17 3.08 -3.90
CA HIS A 81 17.30 2.72 -3.04
C HIS A 81 16.85 2.08 -1.71
N TYR A 82 15.83 2.65 -1.05
CA TYR A 82 15.32 2.10 0.21
C TYR A 82 14.51 0.81 0.00
N ALA A 83 13.78 0.69 -1.12
CA ALA A 83 13.08 -0.53 -1.48
C ALA A 83 14.06 -1.70 -1.71
N GLU A 84 15.15 -1.45 -2.44
CA GLU A 84 16.21 -2.46 -2.65
C GLU A 84 16.87 -2.91 -1.34
N LYS A 85 17.14 -1.97 -0.42
CA LYS A 85 17.69 -2.30 0.91
C LYS A 85 16.73 -3.14 1.73
N ARG A 86 15.44 -2.81 1.68
CA ARG A 86 14.41 -3.59 2.38
C ARG A 86 14.30 -5.00 1.82
N LEU A 87 14.27 -5.13 0.49
CA LEU A 87 14.24 -6.44 -0.17
C LEU A 87 15.41 -7.31 0.28
N LYS A 88 16.63 -6.75 0.31
CA LYS A 88 17.84 -7.44 0.80
C LYS A 88 17.75 -7.85 2.27
N ARG A 89 16.98 -7.14 3.10
CA ARG A 89 16.78 -7.50 4.52
C ARG A 89 15.78 -8.64 4.68
N VAL A 90 14.70 -8.63 3.89
CA VAL A 90 13.65 -9.66 3.93
C VAL A 90 14.10 -10.98 3.30
N GLN A 91 15.02 -10.92 2.33
CA GLN A 91 15.61 -12.12 1.70
C GLN A 91 16.67 -12.82 2.55
N LYS A 92 17.08 -12.24 3.68
CA LYS A 92 18.00 -12.87 4.64
C LYS A 92 17.22 -13.65 5.68
#